data_AF-A0A094G0B7-F1
#
_entry.id   AF-A0A094G0B7-F1
#
_cell.length_a   1.000
_cell.length_b   1.000
_cell.length_c   1.000
_cell.angle_alpha   90.00
_cell.angle_beta   90.00
_cell.angle_gamma   90.00
#
_symmetry.space_group_name_H-M   'P 1'
#
loop_
_entity.id
_entity.type
_entity.pdbx_description
1 polymer ?
#
loop_
_entity_poly.entity_id
_entity_poly.type
_entity_poly.pdbx_seq_one_letter_code
_entity_poly.pdbx_strand_id
1 'polypeptide(L)'
;MTEKPRHDPSQDIYRHPNAQSSQMDGSYRKSYDLYSLGILIIEIALWMRIEDIMGFENLKKVKPTALLEMKSRLLGRPQVRKVALPPTSAADSVPYLEQVACAVSRAEADIIEEPQVSGEQEIDIALRLQRITENDMVQKLEHITRTL
;
A
#
# COMPACT_ATOMS: atom_id res chain seq x y z
N MET A 1 -17.35 -1.31 -15.75
CA MET A 1 -16.68 -2.54 -15.27
C MET A 1 -15.20 -2.41 -15.53
N THR A 2 -14.34 -2.83 -14.60
CA THR A 2 -12.88 -2.79 -14.79
C THR A 2 -12.45 -3.96 -15.66
N GLU A 3 -11.55 -3.73 -16.63
CA GLU A 3 -11.00 -4.77 -17.50
C GLU A 3 -10.30 -5.85 -16.65
N LYS A 4 -10.50 -7.12 -17.02
CA LYS A 4 -9.83 -8.23 -16.33
C LYS A 4 -8.32 -8.15 -16.60
N PRO A 5 -7.47 -8.12 -15.56
CA PRO A 5 -6.04 -8.05 -15.75
C PRO A 5 -5.51 -9.30 -16.46
N ARG A 6 -4.53 -9.10 -17.35
CA ARG A 6 -3.78 -10.19 -17.98
C ARG A 6 -3.04 -10.99 -16.91
N HIS A 7 -2.86 -12.29 -17.17
CA HIS A 7 -2.13 -13.15 -16.25
C HIS A 7 -0.66 -12.77 -16.21
N ASP A 8 -0.24 -12.18 -15.11
CA ASP A 8 1.14 -11.83 -14.82
C ASP A 8 1.40 -12.04 -13.33
N PRO A 9 2.07 -13.15 -12.94
CA PRO A 9 2.43 -13.44 -11.55
C PRO A 9 3.21 -12.31 -10.86
N SER A 10 4.00 -11.53 -11.62
CA SER A 10 4.79 -10.43 -11.08
C SER A 10 3.93 -9.25 -10.62
N GLN A 11 2.76 -9.09 -11.24
CA GLN A 11 1.78 -8.07 -10.85
C GLN A 11 0.77 -8.65 -9.86
N ASP A 12 0.40 -9.92 -10.01
CA ASP A 12 -0.55 -10.61 -9.15
C ASP A 12 -0.08 -10.74 -7.70
N ILE A 13 1.23 -10.71 -7.45
CA ILE A 13 1.78 -10.71 -6.09
C ILE A 13 1.32 -9.48 -5.29
N TYR A 14 1.18 -8.31 -5.94
CA TYR A 14 0.67 -7.09 -5.30
C TYR A 14 -0.86 -7.02 -5.31
N ARG A 15 -1.55 -7.90 -6.05
CA ARG A 15 -3.02 -7.91 -6.10
C ARG A 15 -3.59 -8.71 -4.94
N HIS A 16 -4.68 -8.20 -4.38
CA HIS A 16 -5.44 -8.95 -3.38
C HIS A 16 -5.87 -10.33 -3.96
N PRO A 17 -5.87 -11.42 -3.17
CA PRO A 17 -6.20 -12.77 -3.65
C PRO A 17 -7.48 -12.87 -4.50
N ASN A 18 -8.52 -12.11 -4.14
CA ASN A 18 -9.80 -12.06 -4.86
C ASN A 18 -9.79 -11.19 -6.13
N ALA A 19 -8.68 -10.52 -6.44
CA ALA A 19 -8.50 -9.60 -7.56
C ALA A 19 -7.33 -10.01 -8.48
N GLN A 20 -6.70 -11.15 -8.21
CA GLN A 20 -5.67 -11.72 -9.06
C GLN A 20 -6.25 -12.11 -10.42
N SER A 21 -5.40 -12.12 -11.46
CA SER A 21 -5.80 -12.46 -12.82
C SER A 21 -6.46 -13.85 -12.97
N SER A 22 -6.17 -14.78 -12.06
CA SER A 22 -6.77 -16.11 -12.03
C SER A 22 -8.21 -16.13 -11.51
N GLN A 23 -8.66 -15.07 -10.84
CA GLN A 23 -10.01 -15.00 -10.28
C GLN A 23 -11.05 -14.62 -11.35
N MET A 24 -12.29 -15.07 -11.14
CA MET A 24 -13.42 -14.75 -12.02
C MET A 24 -14.11 -13.44 -11.65
N ASP A 25 -14.04 -13.05 -10.37
CA ASP A 25 -14.74 -11.88 -9.85
C ASP A 25 -13.93 -10.59 -10.07
N GLY A 26 -14.38 -9.75 -11.01
CA GLY A 26 -13.78 -8.46 -11.34
C GLY A 26 -14.27 -7.28 -10.48
N SER A 27 -15.01 -7.55 -9.39
CA SER A 27 -15.54 -6.48 -8.55
C SER A 27 -14.45 -5.93 -7.63
N TYR A 28 -14.03 -4.70 -7.91
CA TYR A 28 -13.08 -3.98 -7.07
C TYR A 28 -13.65 -3.67 -5.68
N ARG A 29 -12.80 -3.74 -4.66
CA ARG A 29 -13.08 -3.30 -3.28
C ARG A 29 -11.91 -2.46 -2.78
N LYS A 30 -12.19 -1.43 -1.97
CA LYS A 30 -11.16 -0.59 -1.33
C LYS A 30 -10.11 -1.39 -0.55
N SER A 31 -10.50 -2.53 0.02
CA SER A 31 -9.59 -3.43 0.73
C SER A 31 -8.48 -4.03 -0.16
N TYR A 32 -8.61 -3.95 -1.48
CA TYR A 32 -7.60 -4.46 -2.40
C TYR A 32 -6.38 -3.55 -2.47
N ASP A 33 -6.58 -2.23 -2.40
CA ASP A 33 -5.47 -1.27 -2.34
C ASP A 33 -4.79 -1.29 -0.97
N LEU A 34 -5.55 -1.55 0.10
CA LEU A 34 -4.95 -1.77 1.43
C LEU A 34 -4.05 -3.00 1.46
N TYR A 35 -4.37 -4.03 0.68
CA TYR A 35 -3.53 -5.21 0.57
C TYR A 35 -2.20 -4.89 -0.14
N SER A 36 -2.24 -4.23 -1.30
CA SER A 36 -1.02 -3.84 -2.02
C SER A 36 -0.16 -2.89 -1.19
N LEU A 37 -0.79 -1.92 -0.51
CA LEU A 37 -0.11 -1.04 0.43
C LEU A 37 0.59 -1.82 1.55
N GLY A 38 -0.07 -2.84 2.11
CA GLY A 38 0.54 -3.71 3.11
C GLY A 38 1.78 -4.44 2.60
N ILE A 39 1.78 -4.92 1.35
CA ILE A 39 2.96 -5.50 0.72
C ILE A 39 4.09 -4.47 0.61
N LEU A 40 3.79 -3.27 0.13
CA LEU A 40 4.80 -2.20 0.00
C LEU A 40 5.42 -1.82 1.35
N ILE A 41 4.60 -1.71 2.41
CA ILE A 41 5.11 -1.44 3.76
C ILE A 41 6.09 -2.52 4.22
N ILE A 42 5.80 -3.80 3.91
CA ILE A 42 6.70 -4.91 4.23
C ILE A 42 8.02 -4.79 3.46
N GLU A 43 7.96 -4.51 2.15
CA GLU A 43 9.16 -4.36 1.30
C GLU A 43 10.04 -3.20 1.78
N ILE A 44 9.42 -2.06 2.14
CA ILE A 44 10.14 -0.89 2.67
C ILE A 44 10.77 -1.21 4.02
N ALA A 45 10.02 -1.83 4.93
CA ALA A 45 10.49 -2.12 6.28
C ALA A 45 11.64 -3.14 6.31
N LEU A 46 11.62 -4.14 5.42
CA LEU A 46 12.67 -5.16 5.34
C LEU A 46 13.75 -4.84 4.30
N TRP A 47 13.55 -3.79 3.50
CA TRP A 47 14.41 -3.42 2.37
C TRP A 47 14.71 -4.60 1.43
N MET A 48 13.71 -5.43 1.20
CA MET A 48 13.78 -6.66 0.39
C MET A 48 12.54 -6.76 -0.48
N ARG A 49 12.66 -7.30 -1.69
CA ARG A 49 11.50 -7.51 -2.56
C ARG A 49 10.61 -8.61 -1.99
N ILE A 50 9.31 -8.50 -2.19
CA ILE A 50 8.35 -9.46 -1.64
C ILE A 50 8.58 -10.88 -2.17
N GLU A 51 9.08 -11.03 -3.40
CA GLU A 51 9.43 -12.35 -3.95
C GLU A 51 10.58 -13.03 -3.19
N ASP A 52 11.57 -12.24 -2.76
CA ASP A 52 12.72 -12.72 -1.99
C ASP A 52 12.27 -13.08 -0.56
N ILE A 53 11.43 -12.25 0.05
CA ILE A 53 10.80 -12.49 1.36
C ILE A 53 9.97 -13.78 1.35
N MET A 54 9.23 -14.02 0.27
CA MET A 54 8.33 -15.17 0.12
C MET A 54 9.04 -16.45 -0.35
N GLY A 55 10.31 -16.35 -0.77
CA GLY A 55 11.14 -17.46 -1.25
C GLY A 55 10.80 -17.91 -2.67
N PHE A 56 10.32 -17.00 -3.54
CA PHE A 56 10.00 -17.33 -4.93
C PHE A 56 11.24 -17.15 -5.83
N GLU A 57 11.92 -18.24 -6.17
CA GLU A 57 13.10 -18.19 -7.06
C GLU A 57 12.78 -17.71 -8.50
N ASN A 58 11.57 -18.00 -9.00
CA ASN A 58 11.15 -17.58 -10.34
C ASN A 58 9.67 -17.20 -10.35
N LEU A 59 9.39 -15.93 -10.05
CA LEU A 59 8.03 -15.42 -9.92
C LEU A 59 7.16 -15.67 -11.17
N LYS A 60 7.74 -15.61 -12.37
CA LYS A 60 7.02 -15.85 -13.64
C LYS A 60 6.46 -17.26 -13.78
N LYS A 61 7.00 -18.23 -13.02
CA LYS A 61 6.55 -19.64 -13.03
C LYS A 61 5.69 -20.00 -11.82
N VAL A 62 5.45 -19.05 -10.91
CA VAL A 62 4.67 -19.31 -9.69
C VAL A 62 3.22 -19.57 -10.06
N LYS A 63 2.68 -20.66 -9.54
CA LYS A 63 1.28 -21.03 -9.74
C LYS A 63 0.36 -20.06 -8.97
N PRO A 64 -0.83 -19.72 -9.51
CA PRO A 64 -1.78 -18.87 -8.81
C PRO A 64 -2.14 -19.36 -7.39
N THR A 65 -2.18 -20.67 -7.17
CA THR A 65 -2.44 -21.25 -5.83
C THR A 65 -1.43 -20.80 -4.79
N ALA A 66 -0.15 -20.70 -5.16
CA ALA A 66 0.90 -20.24 -4.26
C ALA A 66 0.78 -18.73 -3.96
N LEU A 67 0.30 -17.93 -4.92
CA LEU A 67 0.03 -16.50 -4.71
C LEU A 67 -1.19 -16.28 -3.81
N LEU A 68 -2.22 -17.13 -3.90
CA LEU A 68 -3.39 -17.07 -3.02
C LEU A 68 -3.04 -17.38 -1.56
N GLU A 69 -2.09 -18.30 -1.35
CA GLU A 69 -1.56 -18.66 -0.03
C GLU A 69 -0.68 -17.56 0.59
N MET A 70 -0.28 -16.53 -0.17
CA MET A 70 0.59 -15.48 0.35
C MET A 70 -0.04 -14.72 1.51
N LYS A 71 -1.34 -14.39 1.41
CA LYS A 71 -2.05 -13.65 2.47
C LYS A 71 -2.04 -14.40 3.81
N SER A 72 -2.23 -15.71 3.82
CA SER A 72 -2.20 -16.49 5.07
C SER A 72 -0.79 -16.55 5.66
N ARG A 73 0.24 -16.72 4.80
CA ARG A 73 1.66 -16.70 5.20
C ARG A 73 2.06 -15.36 5.83
N LEU A 74 1.70 -14.24 5.20
CA LEU A 74 2.03 -12.89 5.70
C LEU A 74 1.37 -12.58 7.04
N LEU A 75 0.16 -13.10 7.26
CA LEU A 75 -0.58 -12.95 8.51
C LEU A 75 -0.12 -13.93 9.61
N GLY A 76 0.91 -14.75 9.36
CA GLY A 76 1.39 -15.74 10.33
C GLY A 76 0.34 -16.82 10.66
N ARG A 77 -0.70 -16.98 9.84
CA ARG A 77 -1.73 -17.98 10.10
C ARG A 77 -1.19 -19.34 9.68
N PRO A 78 -1.14 -20.34 10.58
CA PRO A 78 -0.66 -21.66 10.22
C PRO A 78 -1.53 -22.23 9.10
N GLN A 79 -0.88 -22.66 8.03
CA GLN A 79 -1.52 -23.44 6.98
C GLN A 79 -2.05 -24.72 7.62
N VAL A 80 -3.35 -25.01 7.46
CA VAL A 80 -3.89 -26.33 7.81
C VAL A 80 -3.41 -27.33 6.74
N ARG A 81 -2.12 -27.67 6.74
CA ARG A 81 -1.59 -28.76 5.93
C ARG A 81 -1.83 -30.08 6.66
N LYS A 82 -2.78 -30.87 6.16
CA LYS A 82 -2.99 -32.28 6.52
C LYS A 82 -1.86 -33.17 5.97
N VAL A 83 -0.59 -32.90 6.24
CA VAL A 83 0.49 -33.89 6.04
C VAL A 83 1.60 -33.59 7.04
N ALA A 84 1.78 -34.51 7.98
CA ALA A 84 2.84 -34.46 8.99
C ALA A 84 4.22 -34.68 8.35
N LEU A 85 5.15 -33.77 8.61
CA LEU A 85 6.59 -34.04 8.59
C LEU A 85 7.17 -33.36 9.85
N PRO A 86 8.15 -33.99 10.54
CA PRO A 86 8.53 -33.58 11.88
C PRO A 86 9.35 -32.28 11.87
N PRO A 87 9.26 -31.48 12.94
CA PRO A 87 9.96 -30.22 13.03
C PRO A 87 11.44 -30.45 13.40
N THR A 88 12.34 -30.17 12.46
CA THR A 88 13.75 -29.91 12.78
C THR A 88 13.95 -28.40 12.96
N SER A 89 14.25 -28.03 14.21
CA SER A 89 14.58 -26.70 14.74
C SER A 89 13.39 -25.78 15.09
N ALA A 90 13.31 -25.47 16.39
CA ALA A 90 12.38 -24.58 17.04
C ALA A 90 12.81 -23.10 16.88
N ALA A 91 12.93 -22.64 15.63
CA ALA A 91 13.00 -21.22 15.31
C ALA A 91 11.63 -20.83 14.75
N ASP A 92 10.66 -20.75 15.68
CA ASP A 92 9.27 -20.45 15.37
C ASP A 92 9.18 -19.13 14.60
N SER A 93 8.53 -19.23 13.45
CA SER A 93 8.45 -18.19 12.44
C SER A 93 7.73 -16.96 13.01
N VAL A 94 8.51 -15.98 13.48
CA VAL A 94 8.01 -14.65 13.81
C VAL A 94 7.24 -14.15 12.59
N PRO A 95 5.92 -13.87 12.70
CA PRO A 95 5.13 -13.41 11.58
C PRO A 95 5.80 -12.18 10.96
N TYR A 96 5.82 -12.07 9.63
CA TYR A 96 6.47 -10.94 8.96
C TYR A 96 5.97 -9.58 9.48
N LEU A 97 4.72 -9.50 9.92
CA LEU A 97 4.14 -8.34 10.59
C LEU A 97 4.90 -7.90 11.86
N GLU A 98 5.39 -8.84 12.65
CA GLU A 98 6.14 -8.54 13.87
C GLU A 98 7.58 -8.11 13.55
N GLN A 99 8.20 -8.69 12.52
CA GLN A 99 9.48 -8.21 11.98
C GLN A 99 9.36 -6.78 11.46
N VAL A 100 8.26 -6.46 10.75
CA VAL A 100 7.95 -5.13 10.24
C VAL A 100 7.70 -4.15 11.38
N ALA A 101 6.92 -4.54 12.41
CA ALA A 101 6.69 -3.69 13.58
C ALA A 101 8.01 -3.32 14.27
N CYS A 102 8.93 -4.28 14.39
CA CYS A 102 10.26 -4.05 14.94
C CYS A 102 11.10 -3.13 14.06
N ALA A 103 11.10 -3.33 12.74
CA ALA A 103 11.84 -2.51 11.79
C ALA A 103 11.31 -1.06 11.73
N VAL A 104 10.00 -0.86 11.68
CA VAL A 104 9.36 0.46 11.67
C VAL A 104 9.60 1.19 12.99
N SER A 105 9.56 0.48 14.12
CA SER A 105 9.86 1.08 15.44
C SER A 105 11.32 1.52 15.58
N ARG A 106 12.22 1.01 14.74
CA ARG A 106 13.65 1.36 14.68
C ARG A 106 14.00 2.30 13.54
N ALA A 107 13.05 2.59 12.66
CA ALA A 107 13.24 3.60 11.64
C ALA A 107 13.24 4.96 12.34
N GLU A 108 14.43 5.45 12.70
CA GLU A 108 14.62 6.87 12.89
C GLU A 108 14.42 7.50 11.52
N ALA A 109 13.26 8.12 11.34
CA ALA A 109 13.01 8.89 10.15
C ALA A 109 13.91 10.12 10.24
N ASP A 110 15.07 10.05 9.58
CA ASP A 110 15.93 11.21 9.36
C ASP A 110 15.07 12.35 8.86
N ILE A 111 14.88 13.34 9.74
CA ILE A 111 14.23 14.64 9.51
C ILE A 111 13.08 14.53 8.50
N ILE A 112 11.98 13.91 8.90
CA ILE A 112 10.70 14.28 8.30
C ILE A 112 10.54 15.75 8.66
N GLU A 113 10.72 16.66 7.68
CA GLU A 113 10.09 17.98 7.77
C GLU A 113 8.63 17.69 8.12
N GLU A 114 8.24 17.94 9.37
CA GLU A 114 6.85 17.81 9.77
C GLU A 114 6.05 18.61 8.75
N PRO A 115 5.27 17.98 7.86
CA PRO A 115 4.35 18.77 7.09
C PRO A 115 3.38 19.30 8.14
N GLN A 116 3.37 20.62 8.32
CA GLN A 116 2.39 21.33 9.16
C GLN A 116 1.00 21.16 8.53
N VAL A 117 0.47 19.94 8.54
CA VAL A 117 -0.92 19.66 8.25
C VAL A 117 -1.65 19.72 9.59
N SER A 118 -1.58 20.89 10.22
CA SER A 118 -2.70 21.32 11.05
C SER A 118 -3.86 21.42 10.07
N GLY A 119 -4.85 20.53 10.20
CA GLY A 119 -6.05 20.60 9.37
C GLY A 119 -6.57 22.03 9.41
N GLU A 120 -6.37 22.77 8.32
CA GLU A 120 -6.80 24.16 8.23
C GLU A 120 -8.29 24.13 8.55
N GLN A 121 -8.70 24.86 9.60
CA GLN A 121 -10.13 24.95 9.88
C GLN A 121 -10.79 25.54 8.63
N GLU A 122 -12.02 25.12 8.35
CA GLU A 122 -12.77 25.60 7.18
C GLU A 122 -12.81 27.14 7.13
N ILE A 123 -12.77 27.78 8.31
CA ILE A 123 -12.65 29.22 8.52
C ILE A 123 -11.32 29.77 7.96
N ASP A 124 -10.20 29.12 8.20
CA ASP A 124 -8.89 29.55 7.70
C ASP A 124 -8.81 29.42 6.17
N ILE A 125 -9.40 28.35 5.63
CA ILE A 125 -9.52 28.14 4.18
C ILE A 125 -10.39 29.26 3.57
N ALA A 126 -11.54 29.55 4.18
CA ALA A 126 -12.45 30.59 3.73
C ALA A 126 -11.80 31.98 3.77
N LEU A 127 -11.08 32.30 4.86
CA LEU A 127 -10.36 33.57 4.99
C LEU A 127 -9.24 33.71 3.96
N ARG A 128 -8.51 32.61 3.66
CA ARG A 128 -7.48 32.62 2.62
C ARG A 128 -8.10 32.83 1.24
N LEU A 129 -9.18 32.12 0.91
CA LEU A 129 -9.88 32.26 -0.37
C LEU A 129 -10.47 33.67 -0.53
N GLN A 130 -11.05 34.24 0.53
CA GLN A 130 -11.55 35.60 0.54
C GLN A 130 -10.43 36.61 0.25
N ARG A 131 -9.29 36.49 0.95
CA ARG A 131 -8.14 37.38 0.77
C ARG A 131 -7.56 37.30 -0.65
N ILE A 132 -7.47 36.10 -1.22
CA ILE A 132 -7.00 35.91 -2.60
C ILE A 132 -7.97 36.55 -3.59
N THR A 133 -9.28 36.39 -3.39
CA THR A 133 -10.30 36.95 -4.26
C THR A 133 -10.27 38.48 -4.26
N GLU A 134 -10.17 39.08 -3.07
CA GLU A 134 -10.12 40.53 -2.90
C GLU A 134 -8.83 41.12 -3.49
N ASN A 135 -7.68 40.54 -3.17
CA ASN A 135 -6.41 41.07 -3.65
C ASN A 135 -6.21 40.86 -5.15
N ASP A 136 -6.58 39.70 -5.70
CA ASP A 136 -6.21 39.38 -7.08
C ASP A 136 -7.32 39.68 -8.08
N MET A 137 -8.60 39.46 -7.73
CA MET A 137 -9.69 39.73 -8.68
C MET A 137 -10.18 41.17 -8.59
N VAL A 138 -10.46 41.68 -7.38
CA VAL A 138 -11.02 43.03 -7.23
C VAL A 138 -10.00 44.08 -7.65
N GLN A 139 -8.74 43.96 -7.23
CA GLN A 139 -7.71 44.91 -7.66
C GLN A 139 -7.45 44.88 -9.16
N LYS A 140 -7.45 43.69 -9.80
CA LYS A 140 -7.31 43.60 -11.27
C LYS A 140 -8.49 44.25 -11.98
N LEU A 141 -9.72 44.03 -11.49
CA LEU A 141 -10.91 44.66 -12.06
C LEU A 141 -10.85 46.19 -11.91
N GLU A 142 -10.50 46.69 -10.73
CA GLU A 142 -10.32 48.12 -10.51
C GLU A 142 -9.21 48.71 -11.40
N HIS A 143 -8.11 47.98 -11.56
CA HIS A 143 -7.02 48.42 -12.43
C HIS A 143 -7.49 48.52 -13.88
N ILE A 144 -8.19 47.50 -14.39
CA ILE A 144 -8.78 47.50 -15.73
C ILE A 144 -9.75 48.67 -15.90
N THR A 145 -10.62 48.92 -14.92
CA THR A 145 -11.55 50.06 -14.93
C THR A 145 -10.84 51.42 -14.93
N ARG A 146 -9.67 51.54 -14.29
CA ARG A 146 -8.89 52.79 -14.28
C ARG A 146 -8.05 53.00 -15.56
N THR A 147 -7.76 51.93 -16.30
CA THR A 147 -6.99 51.97 -17.54
C THR A 147 -7.84 52.09 -18.82
N LEU A 148 -9.17 52.03 -18.69
CA LEU A 148 -10.15 52.32 -19.74
C LEU A 148 -10.63 53.77 -19.62
#